data_AF-A0A1S8GQB1-F1
#
_entry.id   AF-A0A1S8GQB1-F1
#
_cell.length_a   1.000
_cell.length_b   1.000
_cell.length_c   1.000
_cell.angle_alpha   90.00
_cell.angle_beta   90.00
_cell.angle_gamma   90.00
#
_symmetry.space_group_name_H-M   'P 1'
#
loop_
_entity.id
_entity.type
_entity.pdbx_description
1 polymer ?
#
loop_
_entity_poly.entity_id
_entity_poly.type
_entity_poly.pdbx_seq_one_letter_code
_entity_poly.pdbx_strand_id
1 'polypeptide(L)'
;MKPARFKALTSLGTLQKRNSNLARIELARCLAEEKRIENSIIELKSQMQENRILVSKAREEEAQDLTLWNGYRYWLPIAQEELERLELALEDARQVSAVARNRVMGLVREQEVTDGLLRHERLEQAQRIQQQEQMSLDERAQHQKSLERLEV
;
A
#
# COMPACT_ATOMS: atom_id res chain seq x y z
N MET A 1 -29.70 9.37 -18.83
CA MET A 1 -28.71 9.88 -17.86
C MET A 1 -27.91 11.00 -18.53
N LYS A 2 -27.48 12.08 -17.83
CA LYS A 2 -26.64 13.11 -18.48
C LYS A 2 -25.24 12.51 -18.73
N PRO A 3 -24.77 12.38 -19.98
CA PRO A 3 -23.47 11.76 -20.32
C PRO A 3 -22.28 12.42 -19.62
N ALA A 4 -22.46 13.66 -19.13
CA ALA A 4 -21.49 14.38 -18.32
C ALA A 4 -21.16 13.69 -16.98
N ARG A 5 -22.15 13.12 -16.26
CA ARG A 5 -21.91 12.50 -14.94
C ARG A 5 -21.10 11.22 -15.05
N PHE A 6 -21.41 10.37 -16.03
CA PHE A 6 -20.64 9.13 -16.28
C PHE A 6 -19.19 9.45 -16.65
N LYS A 7 -18.99 10.41 -17.57
CA LYS A 7 -17.65 10.89 -17.94
C LYS A 7 -16.88 11.42 -16.74
N ALA A 8 -17.52 12.26 -15.91
CA ALA A 8 -16.89 12.78 -14.69
C ALA A 8 -16.46 11.68 -13.71
N LEU A 9 -17.32 10.69 -13.46
CA LEU A 9 -16.98 9.54 -12.61
C LEU A 9 -15.83 8.71 -13.17
N THR A 10 -15.80 8.50 -14.50
CA THR A 10 -14.67 7.78 -15.13
C THR A 10 -13.35 8.54 -15.01
N SER A 11 -13.37 9.87 -15.19
CA SER A 11 -12.18 10.71 -14.99
C SER A 11 -11.73 10.76 -13.53
N LEU A 12 -12.67 10.77 -12.58
CA LEU A 12 -12.36 10.68 -11.16
C LEU A 12 -11.70 9.33 -10.83
N GLY A 13 -12.25 8.22 -11.33
CA GLY A 13 -11.70 6.88 -11.11
C GLY A 13 -10.28 6.72 -11.65
N THR A 14 -9.96 7.30 -12.82
CA THR A 14 -8.59 7.26 -13.35
C THR A 14 -7.60 8.05 -12.50
N LEU A 15 -8.00 9.22 -12.00
CA LEU A 15 -7.19 10.02 -11.08
C LEU A 15 -6.99 9.32 -9.74
N GLN A 16 -8.04 8.76 -9.15
CA GLN A 16 -7.97 8.02 -7.89
C GLN A 16 -7.06 6.79 -7.99
N LYS A 17 -7.15 6.03 -9.09
CA LYS A 17 -6.25 4.90 -9.36
C LYS A 17 -4.79 5.33 -9.46
N ARG A 18 -4.51 6.47 -10.09
CA ARG A 18 -3.15 7.03 -10.13
C ARG A 18 -2.67 7.41 -8.73
N ASN A 19 -3.50 8.09 -7.96
CA ASN A 19 -3.15 8.54 -6.61
C ASN A 19 -2.94 7.36 -5.65
N SER A 20 -3.78 6.33 -5.71
CA SER A 20 -3.62 5.12 -4.89
C SER A 20 -2.35 4.36 -5.27
N ASN A 21 -1.97 4.31 -6.55
CA ASN A 21 -0.70 3.74 -6.98
C ASN A 21 0.51 4.54 -6.46
N LEU A 22 0.48 5.87 -6.54
CA LEU A 22 1.56 6.71 -5.99
C LEU A 22 1.71 6.52 -4.48
N ALA A 23 0.61 6.47 -3.74
CA ALA A 23 0.62 6.23 -2.30
C ALA A 23 1.16 4.84 -1.94
N ARG A 24 0.88 3.81 -2.76
CA ARG A 24 1.46 2.46 -2.56
C ARG A 24 2.97 2.45 -2.79
N ILE A 25 3.47 3.19 -3.78
CA ILE A 25 4.92 3.33 -4.02
C ILE A 25 5.57 4.04 -2.83
N GLU A 26 4.95 5.10 -2.32
CA GLU A 26 5.41 5.82 -1.13
C GLU A 26 5.46 4.89 0.10
N LEU A 27 4.39 4.13 0.36
CA LEU A 27 4.36 3.14 1.42
C LEU A 27 5.46 2.08 1.27
N ALA A 28 5.67 1.56 0.06
CA ALA A 28 6.74 0.59 -0.20
C ALA A 28 8.13 1.17 0.12
N ARG A 29 8.37 2.44 -0.19
CA ARG A 29 9.60 3.15 0.18
C ARG A 29 9.74 3.28 1.70
N CYS A 30 8.66 3.64 2.41
CA CYS A 30 8.70 3.72 3.89
C CYS A 30 9.04 2.37 4.52
N LEU A 31 8.41 1.28 4.06
CA LEU A 31 8.67 -0.07 4.57
C LEU A 31 10.11 -0.54 4.24
N ALA A 32 10.63 -0.16 3.08
CA ALA A 32 12.03 -0.47 2.73
C ALA A 32 13.01 0.25 3.67
N GLU A 33 12.71 1.50 4.05
CA GLU A 33 13.53 2.27 4.99
C GLU A 33 13.48 1.69 6.41
N GLU A 34 12.30 1.31 6.91
CA GLU A 34 12.17 0.56 8.16
C GLU A 34 13.04 -0.69 8.14
N LYS A 35 12.94 -1.47 7.06
CA LYS A 35 13.68 -2.73 6.95
C LYS A 35 15.18 -2.51 6.90
N ARG A 36 15.63 -1.44 6.24
CA ARG A 36 17.04 -1.02 6.20
C ARG A 36 17.56 -0.75 7.62
N ILE A 37 16.81 0.02 8.42
CA ILE A 37 17.19 0.36 9.80
C ILE A 37 17.17 -0.89 10.69
N GLU A 38 16.14 -1.75 10.57
CA GLU A 38 16.08 -3.02 11.30
C GLU A 38 17.30 -3.90 11.02
N ASN A 39 17.72 -3.99 9.76
CA ASN A 39 18.90 -4.76 9.39
C ASN A 39 20.17 -4.15 10.00
N SER A 40 20.33 -2.82 10.01
CA SER A 40 21.46 -2.15 10.66
C SER A 40 21.50 -2.42 12.18
N ILE A 41 20.34 -2.44 12.85
CA ILE A 41 20.25 -2.81 14.28
C ILE A 41 20.69 -4.27 14.49
N ILE A 42 20.22 -5.19 13.66
CA ILE A 42 20.58 -6.61 13.75
C ILE A 42 22.08 -6.80 13.55
N GLU A 43 22.65 -6.15 12.54
CA GLU A 43 24.09 -6.21 12.24
C GLU A 43 24.92 -5.66 13.41
N LEU A 44 24.56 -4.48 13.94
CA LEU A 44 25.25 -3.88 15.08
C LEU A 44 25.17 -4.78 16.33
N LYS A 45 23.99 -5.36 16.62
CA LYS A 45 23.83 -6.32 17.72
C LYS A 45 24.71 -7.57 17.52
N SER A 46 24.84 -8.07 16.30
CA SER A 46 25.76 -9.17 15.98
C SER A 46 27.20 -8.80 16.26
N GLN A 47 27.65 -7.64 15.76
CA GLN A 47 29.01 -7.13 15.99
C GLN A 47 29.31 -6.95 17.49
N MET A 48 28.35 -6.41 18.26
CA MET A 48 28.48 -6.29 19.72
C MET A 48 28.66 -7.64 20.40
N GLN A 49 27.89 -8.65 19.98
CA GLN A 49 28.00 -9.99 20.54
C GLN A 49 29.32 -10.68 20.15
N GLU A 50 29.74 -10.57 18.89
CA GLU A 50 31.01 -11.11 18.40
C GLU A 50 32.20 -10.50 19.13
N ASN A 51 32.23 -9.16 19.26
CA ASN A 51 33.29 -8.46 19.99
C ASN A 51 33.29 -8.82 21.48
N ARG A 52 32.11 -8.99 22.08
CA ARG A 52 32.00 -9.46 23.47
C ARG A 52 32.62 -10.85 23.63
N ILE A 53 32.31 -11.79 22.73
CA ILE A 53 32.88 -13.15 22.77
C ILE A 53 34.39 -13.11 22.57
N LEU A 54 34.88 -12.32 21.62
CA LEU A 54 36.30 -12.17 21.32
C LEU A 54 37.08 -11.70 22.56
N VAL A 55 36.59 -10.65 23.23
CA VAL A 55 37.22 -10.08 24.43
C VAL A 55 37.11 -11.03 25.63
N SER A 56 36.03 -11.79 25.75
CA SER A 56 35.89 -12.81 26.79
C SER A 56 36.90 -13.96 26.63
N LYS A 57 37.10 -14.47 25.41
CA LYS A 57 38.09 -15.53 25.13
C LYS A 57 39.53 -15.06 25.33
N ALA A 58 39.84 -13.83 24.91
CA ALA A 58 41.16 -13.23 25.11
C ALA A 58 41.52 -12.97 26.59
N ARG A 59 40.56 -13.06 27.52
CA ARG A 59 40.82 -13.01 28.97
C ARG A 59 41.18 -14.38 29.57
N GLU A 60 40.81 -15.48 28.91
CA GLU A 60 41.04 -16.85 29.39
C GLU A 60 42.42 -17.39 28.97
N GLU A 61 42.97 -16.92 27.85
CA GLU A 61 44.33 -17.24 27.40
C GLU A 61 45.34 -16.22 27.98
N GLU A 62 46.40 -16.71 28.62
CA GLU A 62 47.34 -15.95 29.45
C GLU A 62 47.93 -14.69 28.76
N ALA A 63 47.91 -13.57 29.50
CA ALA A 63 48.53 -12.27 29.19
C ALA A 63 47.84 -11.37 28.12
N GLN A 64 46.74 -10.76 28.54
CA GLN A 64 46.40 -9.33 28.37
C GLN A 64 46.84 -8.66 27.05
N ASP A 65 46.05 -8.85 26.00
CA ASP A 65 45.99 -7.84 24.94
C ASP A 65 45.22 -6.61 25.48
N LEU A 66 45.92 -5.82 26.31
CA LEU A 66 45.42 -4.55 26.87
C LEU A 66 44.88 -3.64 25.76
N THR A 67 45.46 -3.71 24.57
CA THR A 67 45.01 -3.00 23.37
C THR A 67 43.63 -3.46 22.91
N LEU A 68 43.37 -4.77 22.83
CA LEU A 68 42.04 -5.32 22.51
C LEU A 68 41.00 -4.90 23.57
N TRP A 69 41.33 -5.02 24.85
CA TRP A 69 40.41 -4.69 25.93
C TRP A 69 40.11 -3.18 26.02
N ASN A 70 41.15 -2.34 25.88
CA ASN A 70 40.98 -0.89 25.84
C ASN A 70 40.18 -0.46 24.60
N GLY A 71 40.47 -1.04 23.43
CA GLY A 71 39.72 -0.80 22.20
C GLY A 71 38.24 -1.12 22.37
N TYR A 72 37.90 -2.28 22.92
CA TYR A 72 36.52 -2.65 23.23
C TYR A 72 35.86 -1.70 24.24
N ARG A 73 36.59 -1.27 25.28
CA ARG A 73 36.09 -0.32 26.28
C ARG A 73 35.74 1.04 25.68
N TYR A 74 36.48 1.52 24.68
CA TYR A 74 36.17 2.76 23.96
C TYR A 74 35.06 2.56 22.92
N TRP A 75 35.05 1.42 22.24
CA TRP A 75 34.08 1.13 21.20
C TRP A 75 32.67 0.85 21.73
N LEU A 76 32.54 0.12 22.86
CA LEU A 76 31.25 -0.34 23.37
C LEU A 76 30.27 0.82 23.65
N PRO A 77 30.65 1.93 24.32
CA PRO A 77 29.74 3.06 24.51
C PRO A 77 29.28 3.68 23.18
N ILE A 78 30.18 3.81 22.20
CA ILE A 78 29.85 4.34 20.87
C ILE A 78 28.83 3.44 20.17
N ALA A 79 29.03 2.12 20.25
CA ALA A 79 28.08 1.15 19.69
C ALA A 79 26.72 1.19 20.41
N GLN A 80 26.69 1.44 21.72
CA GLN A 80 25.45 1.60 22.49
C GLN A 80 24.70 2.87 22.09
N GLU A 81 25.39 4.01 21.99
CA GLU A 81 24.80 5.27 21.53
C GLU A 81 24.26 5.15 20.10
N GLU A 82 25.01 4.48 19.21
CA GLU A 82 24.56 4.21 17.85
C GLU A 82 23.32 3.31 17.82
N LEU A 83 23.27 2.29 18.67
CA LEU A 83 22.12 1.41 18.78
C LEU A 83 20.87 2.18 19.25
N GLU A 84 20.99 3.01 20.29
CA GLU A 84 19.89 3.86 20.77
C GLU A 84 19.40 4.81 19.67
N ARG A 85 20.33 5.41 18.92
CA ARG A 85 20.01 6.27 17.77
C ARG A 85 19.23 5.51 16.69
N LEU A 86 19.66 4.30 16.35
CA LEU A 86 18.97 3.46 15.36
C LEU A 86 17.60 3.01 15.85
N GLU A 87 17.45 2.69 17.13
CA GLU A 87 16.15 2.32 17.73
C GLU A 87 15.16 3.49 17.71
N LEU A 88 15.61 4.72 18.00
CA LEU A 88 14.80 5.93 17.82
C LEU A 88 14.42 6.16 16.35
N ALA A 89 15.38 6.04 15.43
CA ALA A 89 15.11 6.19 14.01
C ALA A 89 14.13 5.14 13.48
N LEU A 90 14.16 3.91 14.02
CA LEU A 90 13.20 2.87 13.68
C LEU A 90 11.80 3.20 14.17
N GLU A 91 11.65 3.75 15.37
CA GLU A 91 10.36 4.18 15.89
C GLU A 91 9.78 5.33 15.04
N ASP A 92 10.59 6.31 14.67
CA ASP A 92 10.18 7.38 13.74
C ASP A 92 9.77 6.82 12.37
N ALA A 93 10.54 5.88 11.82
CA ALA A 93 10.21 5.22 10.55
C ALA A 93 8.87 4.46 10.63
N ARG A 94 8.59 3.80 11.76
CA ARG A 94 7.32 3.12 12.05
C ARG A 94 6.13 4.07 12.08
N GLN A 95 6.29 5.24 12.69
CA GLN A 95 5.26 6.26 12.68
C GLN A 95 4.99 6.75 11.25
N VAL A 96 6.05 7.00 10.47
CA VAL A 96 5.93 7.43 9.07
C VAL A 96 5.22 6.37 8.22
N SER A 97 5.57 5.08 8.34
CA SER A 97 4.91 4.03 7.56
C SER A 97 3.45 3.82 7.99
N ALA A 98 3.12 4.00 9.28
CA ALA A 98 1.76 3.93 9.78
C ALA A 98 0.88 5.03 9.14
N VAL A 99 1.41 6.25 9.04
CA VAL A 99 0.75 7.36 8.34
C VAL A 99 0.58 7.04 6.84
N ALA A 100 1.63 6.54 6.18
CA ALA A 100 1.57 6.15 4.76
C ALA A 100 0.53 5.03 4.51
N ARG A 101 0.46 4.05 5.41
CA ARG A 101 -0.53 2.95 5.36
C ARG A 101 -1.96 3.47 5.48
N ASN A 102 -2.20 4.37 6.44
CA ASN A 102 -3.51 5.01 6.62
C ASN A 102 -3.92 5.80 5.37
N ARG A 103 -2.96 6.52 4.76
CA ARG A 103 -3.19 7.25 3.50
C ARG A 103 -3.58 6.31 2.35
N VAL A 104 -2.88 5.19 2.19
CA VAL A 104 -3.24 4.17 1.18
C VAL A 104 -4.64 3.63 1.43
N MET A 105 -4.98 3.28 2.67
CA MET A 105 -6.31 2.78 3.01
C MET A 105 -7.41 3.81 2.70
N GLY A 106 -7.18 5.09 3.01
CA GLY A 106 -8.11 6.17 2.68
C GLY A 106 -8.37 6.27 1.17
N LEU A 107 -7.30 6.35 0.38
CA LEU A 107 -7.39 6.46 -1.08
C LEU A 107 -8.05 5.23 -1.74
N VAL A 108 -7.79 4.03 -1.20
CA VAL A 108 -8.44 2.80 -1.70
C VAL A 108 -9.94 2.83 -1.42
N ARG A 109 -10.38 3.25 -0.22
CA ARG A 109 -11.80 3.38 0.10
C ARG A 109 -12.50 4.39 -0.82
N GLU A 110 -11.88 5.54 -1.05
CA GLU A 110 -12.40 6.54 -2.00
C GLU A 110 -12.55 5.98 -3.41
N GLN A 111 -11.57 5.18 -3.86
CA GLN A 111 -11.61 4.52 -5.16
C GLN A 111 -12.74 3.48 -5.23
N GLU A 112 -12.91 2.67 -4.19
CA GLU A 112 -13.98 1.66 -4.10
C GLU A 112 -15.39 2.28 -4.18
N VAL A 113 -15.58 3.44 -3.54
CA VAL A 113 -16.84 4.19 -3.64
C VAL A 113 -17.12 4.61 -5.08
N THR A 114 -16.14 5.21 -5.76
CA THR A 114 -16.29 5.61 -7.17
C THR A 114 -16.53 4.42 -8.09
N ASP A 115 -15.81 3.32 -7.88
CA ASP A 115 -15.99 2.07 -8.64
C ASP A 115 -17.37 1.45 -8.39
N GLY A 116 -17.92 1.57 -7.18
CA GLY A 116 -19.28 1.18 -6.84
C GLY A 116 -20.33 2.02 -7.59
N LEU A 117 -20.17 3.34 -7.62
CA LEU A 117 -21.04 4.25 -8.35
C LEU A 117 -21.01 3.97 -9.86
N LEU A 118 -19.82 3.77 -10.44
CA LEU A 118 -19.67 3.40 -11.85
C LEU A 118 -20.34 2.08 -12.20
N ARG A 119 -20.25 1.08 -11.31
CA ARG A 119 -20.93 -0.21 -11.49
C ARG A 119 -22.45 -0.03 -11.47
N HIS A 120 -22.97 0.72 -10.51
CA HIS A 120 -24.41 0.98 -10.41
C HIS A 120 -24.95 1.70 -11.65
N GLU A 121 -24.27 2.73 -12.13
CA GLU A 121 -24.64 3.46 -13.35
C GLU A 121 -24.64 2.56 -14.60
N ARG A 122 -23.66 1.66 -14.73
CA ARG A 122 -23.62 0.68 -15.84
C ARG A 122 -24.81 -0.28 -15.79
N LEU A 123 -25.20 -0.73 -14.60
CA LEU A 123 -26.36 -1.61 -14.41
C LEU A 123 -27.66 -0.88 -14.77
N GLU A 124 -27.85 0.34 -14.29
CA GLU A 124 -29.03 1.14 -14.67
C GLU A 124 -29.08 1.39 -16.17
N GLN A 125 -27.94 1.70 -16.80
CA GLN A 125 -27.90 1.93 -18.25
C GLN A 125 -28.25 0.65 -19.02
N ALA A 126 -27.71 -0.50 -18.62
CA ALA A 126 -28.04 -1.78 -19.23
C ALA A 126 -29.55 -2.11 -19.09
N GLN A 127 -30.14 -1.87 -17.92
CA GLN A 127 -31.58 -2.06 -17.71
C GLN A 127 -32.43 -1.17 -18.59
N ARG A 128 -32.07 0.12 -18.75
CA ARG A 128 -32.79 1.04 -19.63
C ARG A 128 -32.73 0.61 -21.09
N ILE A 129 -31.56 0.17 -21.56
CA ILE A 129 -31.39 -0.35 -22.93
C ILE A 129 -32.26 -1.59 -23.12
N GLN A 130 -32.22 -2.54 -22.19
CA GLN A 130 -33.02 -3.76 -22.24
C GLN A 130 -34.53 -3.46 -22.27
N GLN A 131 -35.00 -2.49 -21.46
CA GLN A 131 -36.40 -2.06 -21.48
C GLN A 131 -36.79 -1.42 -22.81
N GLN A 132 -35.93 -0.59 -23.39
CA GLN A 132 -36.17 0.02 -24.71
C GLN A 132 -36.23 -1.03 -25.82
N GLU A 133 -35.33 -2.00 -25.80
CA GLU A 133 -35.33 -3.13 -26.74
C GLU A 133 -36.63 -3.93 -26.61
N GLN A 134 -37.05 -4.26 -25.38
CA GLN A 134 -38.28 -5.00 -25.13
C GLN A 134 -39.52 -4.24 -25.63
N MET A 135 -39.65 -2.95 -25.32
CA MET A 135 -40.75 -2.13 -25.84
C MET A 135 -40.77 -2.10 -27.37
N SER A 136 -39.59 -1.97 -28.01
CA SER A 136 -39.51 -1.96 -29.48
C SER A 136 -39.93 -3.30 -30.10
N LEU A 137 -39.65 -4.42 -29.44
CA LEU A 137 -40.07 -5.76 -29.87
C LEU A 137 -41.58 -5.93 -29.71
N ASP A 138 -42.13 -5.48 -28.59
CA ASP A 138 -43.56 -5.54 -28.31
C ASP A 138 -44.36 -4.68 -29.29
N GLU A 139 -43.90 -3.46 -29.60
CA GLU A 139 -44.48 -2.58 -30.63
C GLU A 139 -44.51 -3.26 -32.00
N ARG A 140 -43.38 -3.85 -32.43
CA ARG A 140 -43.29 -4.60 -33.69
C ARG A 140 -44.25 -5.79 -33.73
N ALA A 141 -44.34 -6.55 -32.64
CA ALA A 141 -45.24 -7.68 -32.53
C ALA A 141 -46.72 -7.25 -32.61
N GLN A 142 -47.08 -6.11 -32.00
CA GLN A 142 -48.43 -5.55 -32.09
C GLN A 142 -48.74 -5.06 -33.51
N HIS A 143 -47.81 -4.35 -34.16
CA HIS A 143 -47.96 -3.93 -35.55
C HIS A 143 -48.15 -5.14 -36.49
N GLN A 144 -47.36 -6.19 -36.33
CA GLN A 144 -47.50 -7.40 -37.15
C GLN A 144 -48.87 -8.07 -36.95
N LYS A 145 -49.32 -8.24 -35.70
CA LYS A 145 -50.68 -8.75 -35.42
C LYS A 145 -51.78 -7.87 -36.00
N SER A 146 -51.59 -6.56 -36.06
CA SER A 146 -52.57 -5.65 -36.65
C SER A 146 -52.66 -5.78 -38.17
N LEU A 147 -51.53 -6.03 -38.84
CA LEU A 147 -51.48 -6.29 -40.29
C LEU A 147 -52.15 -7.62 -40.63
N GLU A 148 -51.84 -8.69 -39.90
CA GLU A 148 -52.47 -10.01 -40.08
C GLU A 148 -54.00 -9.97 -39.91
N ARG A 149 -54.54 -9.05 -39.09
CA ARG A 149 -55.98 -8.86 -38.90
C ARG A 149 -56.67 -8.08 -40.01
N LEU A 150 -55.93 -7.31 -40.81
CA LEU A 150 -56.47 -6.52 -41.93
C LEU A 150 -56.48 -7.31 -43.25
N GLU A 151 -55.74 -8.43 -43.31
CA GLU A 151 -55.69 -9.33 -44.47
C GLU A 151 -56.77 -10.44 -44.44
N VAL A 152 -57.59 -10.49 -43.38
CA VAL A 152 -58.75 -11.39 -43.19
C VAL A 152 -60.05 -10.61 -43.36
#